data_AF-A0A511XR00-F1
#
_entry.id   AF-A0A511XR00-F1
#
_cell.length_a   1.000
_cell.length_b   1.000
_cell.length_c   1.000
_cell.angle_alpha   90.00
_cell.angle_beta   90.00
_cell.angle_gamma   90.00
#
_symmetry.space_group_name_H-M   'P 1'
#
loop_
_entity.id
_entity.type
_entity.pdbx_description
1 polymer ?
#
loop_
_entity_poly.entity_id
_entity_poly.type
_entity_poly.pdbx_seq_one_letter_code
_entity_poly.pdbx_strand_id
1 'polypeptide(L)' 'MTTLHDQIQMLRAELTSFHLSRRERAKIERELNQVCAQFAAKCHDGEASA' A
#
# COMPACT_ATOMS: atom_id res chain seq x y z
N MET A 1 3.98 16.57 0.79
CA MET A 1 2.89 15.80 0.17
C MET A 1 3.42 14.39 -0.02
N THR A 2 3.03 13.43 0.81
CA THR A 2 3.42 12.03 0.62
C THR A 2 2.61 11.46 -0.54
N THR A 3 3.29 10.81 -1.49
CA THR A 3 2.61 10.18 -2.63
C THR A 3 2.02 8.83 -2.22
N LEU A 4 1.09 8.28 -3.01
CA LEU A 4 0.59 6.91 -2.81
C LEU A 4 1.75 5.89 -2.81
N HIS A 5 2.78 6.15 -3.61
CA HIS A 5 3.99 5.33 -3.62
C HIS A 5 4.74 5.38 -2.28
N ASP A 6 4.90 6.58 -1.69
CA ASP A 6 5.53 6.74 -0.37
C ASP A 6 4.74 6.00 0.71
N GLN A 7 3.40 6.05 0.67
CA GLN A 7 2.55 5.29 1.60
C GLN A 7 2.75 3.78 1.47
N ILE A 8 2.86 3.25 0.24
CA ILE A 8 3.16 1.83 0.01
C ILE A 8 4.52 1.46 0.61
N GLN A 9 5.55 2.28 0.39
CA GLN A 9 6.90 2.01 0.90
C GLN A 9 6.93 2.05 2.44
N MET A 10 6.21 3.00 3.04
CA MET A 10 6.10 3.12 4.50
C MET A 10 5.44 1.88 5.12
N LEU A 11 4.30 1.44 4.58
CA LEU A 11 3.60 0.23 5.05
C LEU A 11 4.45 -1.04 4.89
N ARG A 12 5.24 -1.14 3.81
CA ARG A 12 6.20 -2.25 3.62
C ARG A 12 7.29 -2.25 4.68
N ALA A 13 7.84 -1.07 4.99
CA ALA A 13 8.86 -0.92 6.02
C ALA A 13 8.31 -1.28 7.40
N GLU A 14 7.08 -0.89 7.70
CA GLU A 14 6.38 -1.27 8.93
C GLU A 14 6.22 -2.79 9.04
N LEU A 15 5.78 -3.48 7.98
CA LEU A 15 5.65 -4.95 7.97
C LEU A 15 6.96 -5.71 8.18
N THR A 16 8.10 -5.10 7.82
CA THR A 16 9.42 -5.68 8.09
C THR A 16 9.90 -5.46 9.53
N SER A 17 9.20 -4.64 10.32
CA SER A 17 9.51 -4.43 11.72
C SER A 17 9.15 -5.67 12.56
N PHE A 18 10.12 -6.17 13.33
CA PHE A 18 9.98 -7.38 14.15
C PHE A 18 9.05 -7.20 15.37
N HIS A 19 8.68 -5.96 15.70
CA HIS A 19 7.87 -5.64 16.89
C HIS A 19 6.36 -5.72 16.68
N LEU A 20 5.90 -6.06 15.48
CA LEU A 20 4.46 -6.15 15.19
C LEU A 20 3.83 -7.42 15.77
N SER A 21 2.73 -7.26 16.49
CA SER A 21 1.85 -8.39 16.79
C SER A 21 1.16 -8.90 15.51
N ARG A 22 0.68 -10.14 15.53
CA ARG A 22 -0.06 -10.73 14.39
C ARG A 22 -1.26 -9.89 13.96
N ARG A 23 -1.93 -9.22 14.92
CA ARG A 23 -3.11 -8.37 14.63
C ARG A 23 -2.69 -7.08 13.94
N GLU A 24 -1.62 -6.45 14.40
CA GLU A 24 -1.08 -5.23 13.80
C GLU A 24 -0.56 -5.51 12.40
N ARG A 25 0.17 -6.62 12.23
CA ARG A 25 0.64 -7.08 10.91
C ARG A 25 -0.53 -7.28 9.93
N ALA A 26 -1.59 -7.95 10.35
CA ALA A 26 -2.77 -8.17 9.50
C ALA A 26 -3.51 -6.85 9.16
N LYS A 27 -3.49 -5.87 10.06
CA LYS A 27 -4.06 -4.54 9.80
C LYS A 27 -3.25 -3.81 8.72
N ILE A 28 -1.93 -3.80 8.86
CA ILE A 28 -1.02 -3.13 7.92
C ILE A 28 -1.04 -3.84 6.55
N GLU A 29 -1.12 -5.18 6.50
CA GLU A 29 -1.27 -5.93 5.25
C GLU A 29 -2.58 -5.58 4.51
N ARG A 30 -3.70 -5.42 5.24
CA ARG A 30 -4.97 -4.99 4.63
C ARG A 30 -4.87 -3.59 4.06
N GLU A 31 -4.26 -2.67 4.81
CA GLU A 31 -4.09 -1.27 4.41
C GLU A 31 -3.19 -1.17 3.18
N LEU A 32 -2.09 -1.93 3.15
CA LEU A 32 -1.20 -2.03 2.00
C LEU A 32 -1.93 -2.56 0.76
N ASN A 33 -2.74 -3.61 0.92
CA ASN A 33 -3.49 -4.17 -0.20
C ASN A 33 -4.51 -3.17 -0.78
N GLN A 34 -5.20 -2.41 0.08
CA GLN A 34 -6.13 -1.37 -0.36
C GLN A 34 -5.44 -0.23 -1.10
N VAL A 35 -4.28 0.23 -0.60
CA VAL A 35 -3.51 1.30 -1.24
C VAL A 35 -2.92 0.82 -2.57
N CYS A 36 -2.40 -0.41 -2.63
CA CYS A 36 -1.93 -1.01 -3.88
C CYS A 36 -3.07 -1.16 -4.91
N ALA A 37 -4.27 -1.59 -4.49
CA ALA A 37 -5.42 -1.69 -5.38
C ALA A 37 -5.84 -0.31 -5.93
N GLN A 38 -5.84 0.73 -5.09
CA GLN A 38 -6.11 2.10 -5.52
C GLN A 38 -5.03 2.63 -6.46
N PHE A 39 -3.77 2.32 -6.20
CA PHE A 39 -2.66 2.68 -7.07
C PHE A 39 -2.78 2.00 -8.44
N ALA A 40 -3.08 0.69 -8.47
CA ALA A 40 -3.29 -0.07 -9.69
C ALA A 40 -4.49 0.46 -10.49
N ALA A 41 -5.62 0.74 -9.84
CA ALA A 41 -6.80 1.35 -10.47
C ALA A 41 -6.45 2.73 -11.07
N LYS A 42 -5.74 3.57 -10.32
CA LYS A 42 -5.31 4.90 -10.78
C LYS A 42 -4.31 4.84 -11.94
N CYS A 43 -3.45 3.81 -12.01
CA CYS A 43 -2.59 3.57 -13.16
C CYS A 43 -3.37 3.05 -14.37
N HIS A 44 -4.40 2.22 -14.17
CA HIS A 44 -5.22 1.68 -15.25
C HIS A 44 -6.13 2.70 -15.94
N ASP A 45 -6.62 3.72 -15.22
CA ASP A 45 -7.39 4.83 -15.82
C ASP A 45 -6.55 5.68 -16.81
N GLY A 46 -5.23 5.53 -16.83
CA GLY A 46 -4.33 6.16 -17.81
C GLY A 46 -4.17 5.41 -19.13
N GLU A 47 -4.66 4.17 -19.25
CA GLU A 47 -4.45 3.28 -20.41
C GLU A 47 -5.77 2.88 -21.10
N ALA A 48 -6.79 3.74 -21.04
CA ALA A 48 -8.03 3.62 -21.82
C ALA A 48 -8.28 4.84 -22.74
N SER A 49 -7.20 5.48 -23.18
CA SER A 49 -7.21 6.47 -24.28
C SER A 49 -5.85 6.45 -24.99
N ALA A 50 -5.63 5.42 -25.81
CA ALA A 50 -4.64 5.40 -26.88
C ALA A 50 -5.17 4.52 -28.02
#